data_AF-A0A955KI73-F1
#
_entry.id   AF-A0A955KI73-F1
#
_cell.length_a   1.000
_cell.length_b   1.000
_cell.length_c   1.000
_cell.angle_alpha   90.00
_cell.angle_beta   90.00
_cell.angle_gamma   90.00
#
_symmetry.space_group_name_H-M   'P 1'
#
loop_
_entity.id
_entity.type
_entity.pdbx_description
1 polymer ?
#
loop_
_entity_poly.entity_id
_entity_poly.type
_entity_poly.pdbx_seq_one_letter_code
_entity_poly.pdbx_strand_id
1 'polypeptide(L)'
;MFEITALSSIAYGLALCATYYVVVSLIKKQFVRIHFRTAFFYITLFCLFGIAGEVFVNNIWQYVYGWPLWEYRLFPAHGGDISYFFPLIWGMLGFYKYINDTVFHRFSPDQHIKPGIIMGAEAILLELVYNGLFLLLFGEYIFYYLPANMGPLSHLSCWQVIPFYFVVGFFTNELIIEQAKAGFHKRLLLRIAFYWMVIGALILF
;
A
#
# COMPACT_ATOMS: atom_id res chain seq x y z
N MET A 1 17.11 -18.78 6.09
CA MET A 1 15.95 -17.90 6.35
C MET A 1 16.26 -17.06 7.57
N PHE A 2 15.91 -15.78 7.54
CA PHE A 2 16.03 -14.88 8.68
C PHE A 2 14.88 -15.12 9.68
N GLU A 3 15.11 -14.81 10.95
CA GLU A 3 14.07 -14.90 11.98
C GLU A 3 13.04 -13.77 11.83
N ILE A 4 11.75 -14.12 11.89
CA ILE A 4 10.66 -13.15 11.83
C ILE A 4 10.46 -12.55 13.22
N THR A 5 10.98 -11.35 13.41
CA THR A 5 10.74 -10.51 14.58
C THR A 5 10.13 -9.17 14.16
N ALA A 6 9.54 -8.46 15.12
CA ALA A 6 9.07 -7.08 14.92
C ALA A 6 10.17 -6.18 14.33
N LEU A 7 11.39 -6.28 14.88
CA LEU A 7 12.54 -5.51 14.42
C LEU A 7 12.91 -5.86 12.98
N SER A 8 12.99 -7.15 12.64
CA SER A 8 13.31 -7.60 11.28
C SER A 8 12.26 -7.15 10.25
N SER A 9 10.99 -7.10 10.64
CA SER A 9 9.88 -6.69 9.77
C SER A 9 9.88 -5.18 9.54
N ILE A 10 10.17 -4.37 10.58
CA ILE A 10 10.43 -2.93 10.44
C ILE A 10 11.63 -2.70 9.54
N ALA A 11 12.75 -3.38 9.81
CA ALA A 11 13.98 -3.24 9.05
C ALA A 11 13.75 -3.59 7.57
N TYR A 12 12.98 -4.64 7.28
CA TYR A 12 12.60 -5.02 5.93
C TYR A 12 11.86 -3.90 5.19
N GLY A 13 10.77 -3.36 5.77
CA GLY A 13 10.01 -2.28 5.16
C GLY A 13 10.85 -1.01 4.93
N LEU A 14 11.65 -0.62 5.93
CA LEU A 14 12.54 0.55 5.83
C LEU A 14 13.65 0.33 4.80
N ALA A 15 14.23 -0.88 4.73
CA ALA A 15 15.26 -1.22 3.77
C ALA A 15 14.75 -1.14 2.33
N LEU A 16 13.51 -1.57 2.08
CA LEU A 16 12.90 -1.44 0.75
C LEU A 16 12.62 0.02 0.37
N CYS A 17 12.08 0.83 1.29
CA CYS A 17 11.95 2.28 1.08
C CYS A 17 13.31 2.93 0.74
N ALA A 18 14.33 2.63 1.53
CA ALA A 18 15.67 3.19 1.36
C ALA A 18 16.31 2.74 0.05
N THR A 19 16.23 1.44 -0.26
CA THR A 19 16.75 0.87 -1.51
C THR A 19 16.08 1.52 -2.71
N TYR A 20 14.75 1.64 -2.67
CA TYR A 20 13.99 2.28 -3.75
C TYR A 20 14.40 3.75 -3.93
N TYR A 21 14.48 4.52 -2.84
CA TYR A 21 14.93 5.91 -2.88
C TYR A 21 16.35 6.05 -3.47
N VAL A 22 17.29 5.19 -3.07
CA VAL A 22 18.66 5.18 -3.58
C VAL A 22 18.67 4.87 -5.07
N VAL A 23 17.96 3.83 -5.52
CA VAL A 23 17.84 3.47 -6.93
C VAL A 23 17.30 4.63 -7.76
N VAL A 24 16.22 5.26 -7.32
CA VAL A 24 15.64 6.40 -8.04
C VAL A 24 16.60 7.60 -8.06
N SER A 25 17.28 7.88 -6.96
CA SER A 25 18.27 8.97 -6.88
C SER A 25 19.47 8.72 -7.82
N LEU A 26 19.93 7.47 -7.92
CA LEU A 26 20.98 7.05 -8.86
C LEU A 26 20.53 7.19 -10.31
N ILE A 27 19.32 6.73 -10.65
CA ILE A 27 18.73 6.87 -11.99
C ILE A 27 18.66 8.35 -12.40
N LYS A 28 18.29 9.24 -11.46
CA LYS A 28 18.23 10.68 -11.72
C LYS A 28 19.55 11.42 -11.54
N LYS A 29 20.61 10.73 -11.10
CA LYS A 29 21.93 11.30 -10.78
C LYS A 29 21.87 12.48 -9.81
N GLN A 30 20.84 12.52 -8.96
CA GLN A 30 20.63 13.58 -7.97
C GLN A 30 19.80 13.03 -6.81
N PHE A 31 20.00 13.58 -5.61
CA PHE A 31 19.15 13.28 -4.47
C PHE A 31 17.74 13.81 -4.69
N VAL A 32 16.74 12.94 -4.55
CA VAL A 32 15.33 13.33 -4.66
C VAL A 32 14.93 14.16 -3.45
N ARG A 33 14.52 15.41 -3.68
CA ARG A 33 14.05 16.28 -2.59
C ARG A 33 12.69 15.81 -2.05
N ILE A 34 12.67 15.39 -0.78
CA ILE A 34 11.45 14.94 -0.12
C ILE A 34 10.71 16.13 0.52
N HIS A 35 9.47 16.35 0.09
CA HIS A 35 8.54 17.27 0.72
C HIS A 35 7.71 16.49 1.74
N PHE A 36 8.15 16.50 3.00
CA PHE A 36 7.58 15.66 4.07
C PHE A 36 6.06 15.77 4.20
N ARG A 37 5.46 16.95 4.02
CA ARG A 37 4.00 17.12 4.11
C ARG A 37 3.26 16.34 3.03
N THR A 38 3.76 16.37 1.80
CA THR A 38 3.17 15.67 0.66
C THR A 38 3.41 14.17 0.78
N ALA A 39 4.64 13.76 1.11
CA ALA A 39 4.97 12.35 1.32
C ALA A 39 4.12 11.74 2.45
N PHE A 40 3.97 12.43 3.58
CA PHE A 40 3.15 11.97 4.70
C PHE A 40 1.67 11.87 4.34
N PHE A 41 1.16 12.77 3.50
CA PHE A 41 -0.21 12.68 3.00
C PHE A 41 -0.41 11.43 2.12
N TYR A 42 0.51 11.14 1.21
CA TYR A 42 0.46 9.92 0.39
C TYR A 42 0.49 8.66 1.26
N ILE A 43 1.43 8.59 2.21
CA ILE A 43 1.52 7.51 3.20
C ILE A 43 0.19 7.35 3.94
N THR A 44 -0.40 8.45 4.41
CA THR A 44 -1.67 8.43 5.14
C THR A 44 -2.81 7.89 4.29
N LEU A 45 -2.94 8.34 3.03
CA LEU A 45 -3.98 7.85 2.12
C LEU A 45 -3.83 6.36 1.84
N PHE A 46 -2.61 5.90 1.55
CA PHE A 46 -2.36 4.49 1.29
C PHE A 46 -2.61 3.63 2.53
N CYS A 47 -2.23 4.08 3.72
CA CYS A 47 -2.58 3.37 4.96
C CYS A 47 -4.10 3.33 5.16
N LEU A 48 -4.81 4.43 4.91
CA LEU A 48 -6.26 4.48 5.07
C LEU A 48 -6.97 3.53 4.10
N PHE A 49 -6.69 3.65 2.80
CA PHE A 49 -7.34 2.82 1.78
C PHE A 49 -6.86 1.39 1.78
N GLY A 50 -5.59 1.14 2.11
CA GLY A 50 -5.09 -0.20 2.35
C GLY A 50 -5.89 -0.84 3.48
N ILE A 51 -5.90 -0.25 4.68
CA ILE A 51 -6.50 -0.89 5.86
C ILE A 51 -8.00 -1.00 5.71
N ALA A 52 -8.67 0.13 5.46
CA ALA A 52 -10.13 0.14 5.37
C ALA A 52 -10.62 -0.60 4.12
N GLY A 53 -9.90 -0.48 3.01
CA GLY A 53 -10.26 -1.16 1.76
C GLY A 53 -10.08 -2.67 1.86
N GLU A 54 -9.00 -3.13 2.48
CA GLU A 54 -8.79 -4.56 2.69
C GLU A 54 -9.82 -5.17 3.62
N VAL A 55 -10.04 -4.60 4.80
CA VAL A 55 -11.09 -5.05 5.73
C VAL A 55 -12.44 -5.08 5.00
N PHE A 56 -12.77 -4.02 4.26
CA PHE A 56 -14.05 -3.96 3.53
C PHE A 56 -14.18 -5.05 2.46
N VAL A 57 -13.16 -5.22 1.62
CA VAL A 57 -13.20 -6.18 0.51
C VAL A 57 -13.17 -7.61 1.03
N ASN A 58 -12.35 -7.94 2.03
CA ASN A 58 -12.28 -9.29 2.58
C ASN A 58 -13.59 -9.68 3.26
N ASN A 59 -14.19 -8.76 4.02
CA ASN A 59 -15.49 -8.99 4.67
C ASN A 59 -16.63 -9.17 3.66
N ILE A 60 -16.70 -8.35 2.60
CA ILE A 60 -17.69 -8.54 1.54
C ILE A 60 -17.49 -9.88 0.86
N TRP A 61 -16.24 -10.22 0.54
CA TRP A 61 -15.92 -11.48 -0.09
C TRP A 61 -16.33 -12.68 0.79
N GLN A 62 -15.98 -12.65 2.07
CA GLN A 62 -16.37 -13.69 3.03
C GLN A 62 -17.89 -13.78 3.19
N TYR A 63 -18.60 -12.65 3.20
CA TYR A 63 -20.06 -12.64 3.25
C TYR A 63 -20.70 -13.32 2.02
N VAL A 64 -20.16 -13.08 0.82
CA VAL A 64 -20.71 -13.61 -0.43
C VAL A 64 -20.32 -15.07 -0.67
N TYR A 65 -19.08 -15.46 -0.38
CA TYR A 65 -18.53 -16.76 -0.74
C TYR A 65 -18.32 -17.71 0.45
N GLY A 66 -18.40 -17.23 1.69
CA GLY A 66 -18.27 -18.04 2.90
C GLY A 66 -16.84 -18.31 3.37
N TRP A 67 -15.82 -17.79 2.67
CA TRP A 67 -14.41 -17.88 3.02
C TRP A 67 -13.68 -16.57 2.66
N PRO A 68 -12.58 -16.20 3.33
CA PRO A 68 -11.86 -14.97 3.02
C PRO A 68 -11.16 -15.02 1.65
N LEU A 69 -10.82 -13.86 1.10
CA LEU A 69 -10.08 -13.73 -0.16
C LEU A 69 -8.57 -13.87 0.07
N TRP A 70 -8.09 -13.33 1.18
CA TRP A 70 -6.72 -13.49 1.68
C TRP A 70 -6.71 -13.55 3.22
N GLU A 71 -5.56 -13.95 3.75
CA GLU A 71 -5.28 -13.92 5.19
C GLU A 71 -3.85 -13.40 5.44
N TYR A 72 -3.71 -12.44 6.34
CA TYR A 72 -2.41 -12.02 6.86
C TYR A 72 -1.84 -13.07 7.78
N ARG A 73 -0.58 -13.43 7.56
CA ARG A 73 0.18 -14.37 8.41
C ARG A 73 1.21 -13.67 9.27
N LEU A 74 1.70 -12.52 8.83
CA LEU A 74 2.64 -11.71 9.60
C LEU A 74 1.89 -10.78 10.57
N PHE A 75 1.97 -11.07 11.87
CA PHE A 75 1.32 -10.27 12.93
C PHE A 75 -0.15 -9.92 12.62
N PRO A 76 -1.04 -10.92 12.43
CA PRO A 76 -2.41 -10.68 12.01
C PRO A 76 -3.19 -9.84 13.02
N ALA A 77 -4.07 -8.99 12.50
CA ALA A 77 -5.04 -8.19 13.22
C ALA A 77 -6.41 -8.28 12.51
N HIS A 78 -7.48 -7.87 13.19
CA HIS A 78 -8.85 -7.86 12.64
C HIS A 78 -9.25 -9.19 11.98
N GLY A 79 -9.11 -10.30 12.72
CA GLY A 79 -9.46 -11.64 12.20
C GLY A 79 -8.54 -12.19 11.11
N GLY A 80 -7.43 -11.53 10.80
CA GLY A 80 -6.52 -11.90 9.71
C GLY A 80 -6.76 -11.12 8.42
N ASP A 81 -7.71 -10.17 8.40
CA ASP A 81 -7.92 -9.28 7.26
C ASP A 81 -6.72 -8.36 7.01
N ILE A 82 -6.02 -7.98 8.08
CA ILE A 82 -4.89 -7.04 8.06
C ILE A 82 -3.79 -7.49 9.04
N SER A 83 -2.75 -6.66 9.19
CA SER A 83 -1.62 -6.87 10.10
C SER A 83 -1.40 -5.69 11.04
N TYR A 84 -0.81 -5.89 12.20
CA TYR A 84 -0.30 -4.79 13.02
C TYR A 84 0.85 -4.02 12.33
N PHE A 85 1.52 -4.64 11.35
CA PHE A 85 2.61 -4.04 10.58
C PHE A 85 2.15 -3.34 9.31
N PHE A 86 0.85 -3.33 9.08
CA PHE A 86 0.22 -2.85 7.86
C PHE A 86 0.50 -1.37 7.53
N PRO A 87 0.64 -0.44 8.51
CA PRO A 87 1.11 0.91 8.22
C PRO A 87 2.50 0.97 7.56
N LEU A 88 3.36 -0.03 7.76
CA LEU A 88 4.66 -0.11 7.08
C LEU A 88 4.52 -0.64 5.65
N ILE A 89 3.67 -1.65 5.45
CA ILE A 89 3.39 -2.25 4.13
C ILE A 89 2.80 -1.18 3.21
N TRP A 90 1.66 -0.62 3.60
CA TRP A 90 0.96 0.35 2.78
C TRP A 90 1.59 1.74 2.84
N GLY A 91 2.25 2.09 3.94
CA GLY A 91 3.08 3.29 4.00
C GLY A 91 4.25 3.24 3.01
N MET A 92 4.86 2.07 2.79
CA MET A 92 5.88 1.91 1.74
C MET A 92 5.29 2.15 0.36
N LEU A 93 4.12 1.59 0.05
CA LEU A 93 3.45 1.82 -1.24
C LEU A 93 3.11 3.32 -1.43
N GLY A 94 2.66 3.99 -0.37
CA GLY A 94 2.42 5.44 -0.41
C GLY A 94 3.70 6.25 -0.63
N PHE A 95 4.81 5.86 0.00
CA PHE A 95 6.11 6.48 -0.23
C PHE A 95 6.63 6.24 -1.65
N TYR A 96 6.50 5.01 -2.17
CA TYR A 96 6.82 4.67 -3.54
C TYR A 96 6.03 5.55 -4.51
N LYS A 97 4.71 5.67 -4.35
CA LYS A 97 3.85 6.48 -5.21
C LYS A 97 4.25 7.95 -5.16
N TYR A 98 4.56 8.47 -3.98
CA TYR A 98 5.07 9.84 -3.82
C TYR A 98 6.35 10.08 -4.64
N ILE A 99 7.32 9.16 -4.55
CA ILE A 99 8.56 9.26 -5.32
C ILE A 99 8.26 9.19 -6.82
N ASN A 100 7.41 8.25 -7.26
CA ASN A 100 7.06 8.12 -8.67
C ASN A 100 6.40 9.37 -9.23
N ASP A 101 5.44 9.94 -8.51
CA ASP A 101 4.76 11.18 -8.94
C ASP A 101 5.66 12.41 -8.90
N THR A 102 6.68 12.40 -8.03
CA THR A 102 7.65 13.50 -7.97
C THR A 102 8.67 13.40 -9.11
N VAL A 103 9.02 12.18 -9.53
CA VAL A 103 10.25 11.92 -10.29
C VAL A 103 10.01 11.41 -11.72
N PHE A 104 9.01 10.57 -11.92
CA PHE A 104 8.75 9.89 -13.20
C PHE A 104 7.43 10.33 -13.82
N HIS A 105 6.37 10.39 -13.03
CA HIS A 105 5.06 10.78 -13.53
C HIS A 105 4.90 12.29 -13.49
N ARG A 106 4.65 12.88 -14.67
CA ARG A 106 4.26 14.29 -14.78
C ARG A 106 2.83 14.37 -15.30
N PHE A 107 1.92 13.76 -14.54
CA PHE A 107 0.51 13.81 -14.90
C PHE A 107 -0.02 15.23 -14.71
N SER A 108 -0.78 15.68 -15.69
CA SER A 108 -1.47 16.96 -15.59
C SER A 108 -2.69 16.81 -14.66
N PRO A 109 -3.09 17.85 -13.89
CA PRO A 109 -4.20 17.76 -12.93
C PRO A 109 -5.58 17.44 -13.53
N ASP A 110 -5.71 17.47 -14.85
CA ASP A 110 -6.90 17.07 -15.63
C ASP A 110 -6.87 15.58 -16.03
N GLN A 111 -5.76 14.88 -15.81
CA GLN A 111 -5.62 13.45 -16.10
C GLN A 111 -6.03 12.63 -14.88
N HIS A 112 -7.28 12.20 -14.85
CA HIS A 112 -7.86 11.45 -13.73
C HIS A 112 -7.72 9.92 -13.89
N ILE A 113 -8.08 9.42 -15.08
CA ILE A 113 -8.17 7.97 -15.35
C ILE A 113 -6.79 7.31 -15.43
N LYS A 114 -5.89 7.87 -16.27
CA LYS A 114 -4.57 7.29 -16.54
C LYS A 114 -3.73 7.09 -15.28
N PRO A 115 -3.62 8.08 -14.37
CA PRO A 115 -2.82 7.92 -13.16
C PRO A 115 -3.43 6.92 -12.16
N GLY A 116 -4.76 6.83 -12.10
CA GLY A 116 -5.46 5.82 -11.30
C GLY A 116 -5.20 4.39 -11.80
N ILE A 117 -5.25 4.16 -13.12
CA ILE A 117 -4.92 2.85 -13.71
C ILE A 117 -3.46 2.47 -13.43
N ILE A 118 -2.54 3.43 -13.63
CA ILE A 118 -1.11 3.20 -13.36
C ILE A 118 -0.91 2.87 -11.88
N MET A 119 -1.57 3.59 -10.97
CA MET A 119 -1.49 3.28 -9.54
C MET A 119 -1.96 1.87 -9.23
N GLY A 120 -3.12 1.44 -9.75
CA GLY A 120 -3.63 0.09 -9.50
C GLY A 120 -2.67 -0.99 -9.99
N ALA A 121 -2.09 -0.82 -11.18
CA ALA A 121 -1.10 -1.74 -11.74
C ALA A 121 0.20 -1.75 -10.91
N GLU A 122 0.70 -0.59 -10.51
CA GLU A 122 1.89 -0.47 -9.67
C GLU A 122 1.69 -1.11 -8.29
N ALA A 123 0.50 -0.94 -7.68
CA ALA A 123 0.19 -1.53 -6.39
C ALA A 123 0.28 -3.07 -6.43
N ILE A 124 -0.29 -3.71 -7.46
CA ILE A 124 -0.19 -5.17 -7.66
C ILE A 124 1.28 -5.60 -7.78
N LEU A 125 2.06 -4.91 -8.61
CA LEU A 125 3.47 -5.25 -8.81
C LEU A 125 4.30 -5.08 -7.54
N LEU A 126 4.08 -3.99 -6.80
CA LEU A 126 4.78 -3.74 -5.54
C LEU A 126 4.41 -4.73 -4.48
N GLU A 127 3.15 -5.13 -4.43
CA GLU A 127 2.70 -6.14 -3.50
C GLU A 127 3.35 -7.50 -3.79
N LEU A 128 3.41 -7.90 -5.06
CA LEU A 128 4.12 -9.12 -5.48
C LEU A 128 5.60 -9.06 -5.10
N VAL A 129 6.26 -7.92 -5.30
CA VAL A 129 7.67 -7.72 -4.93
C VAL A 129 7.83 -7.75 -3.40
N TYR A 130 6.97 -7.06 -2.67
CA TYR A 130 7.05 -6.94 -1.21
C TYR A 130 6.76 -8.27 -0.51
N ASN A 131 5.77 -9.02 -0.96
CA ASN A 131 5.46 -10.33 -0.39
C ASN A 131 6.45 -11.40 -0.87
N GLY A 132 6.83 -11.36 -2.15
CA GLY A 132 7.77 -12.33 -2.75
C GLY A 132 9.19 -12.22 -2.18
N LEU A 133 9.71 -11.00 -1.98
CA LEU A 133 11.02 -10.82 -1.33
C LEU A 133 10.96 -11.21 0.15
N PHE A 134 9.84 -10.97 0.83
CA PHE A 134 9.68 -11.41 2.21
C PHE A 134 9.68 -12.94 2.31
N LEU A 135 8.93 -13.62 1.42
CA LEU A 135 8.94 -15.08 1.30
C LEU A 135 10.34 -15.63 1.03
N LEU A 136 11.13 -14.99 0.15
CA LEU A 136 12.49 -15.40 -0.14
C LEU A 136 13.40 -15.33 1.10
N LEU A 137 13.28 -14.26 1.88
CA LEU A 137 14.17 -13.96 3.01
C LEU A 137 13.78 -14.74 4.28
N PHE A 138 12.48 -14.81 4.56
CA PHE A 138 11.93 -15.30 5.83
C PHE A 138 11.20 -16.64 5.69
N GLY A 139 10.87 -17.08 4.48
CA GLY A 139 10.17 -18.34 4.23
C GLY A 139 8.67 -18.32 4.49
N GLU A 140 8.10 -17.16 4.79
CA GLU A 140 6.68 -16.99 5.07
C GLU A 140 6.07 -15.91 4.20
N TYR A 141 4.76 -16.01 3.99
CA TYR A 141 3.98 -14.95 3.35
C TYR A 141 3.63 -13.88 4.37
N ILE A 142 3.61 -12.62 3.95
CA ILE A 142 3.06 -11.54 4.77
C ILE A 142 1.54 -11.66 4.80
N PHE A 143 0.94 -11.80 3.62
CA PHE A 143 -0.45 -12.15 3.37
C PHE A 143 -0.52 -13.22 2.30
N TYR A 144 -1.54 -14.05 2.39
CA TYR A 144 -1.70 -15.25 1.58
C TYR A 144 -3.06 -15.22 0.90
N TYR A 145 -3.08 -15.10 -0.43
CA TYR A 145 -4.34 -15.21 -1.18
C TYR A 145 -4.82 -16.65 -1.22
N LEU A 146 -6.09 -16.88 -0.89
CA LEU A 146 -6.65 -18.22 -0.84
C LEU A 146 -6.97 -18.80 -2.23
N PRO A 147 -7.49 -18.04 -3.21
CA PRO A 147 -7.72 -18.57 -4.54
C PRO A 147 -6.42 -18.94 -5.27
N ALA A 148 -6.28 -20.22 -5.63
CA ALA A 148 -5.15 -20.75 -6.38
C ALA A 148 -5.38 -20.71 -7.90
N ASN A 149 -5.43 -19.52 -8.49
CA ASN A 149 -5.84 -19.34 -9.90
C ASN A 149 -4.83 -18.60 -10.80
N MET A 150 -3.63 -18.28 -10.30
CA MET A 150 -2.57 -17.61 -11.05
C MET A 150 -1.33 -18.50 -11.29
N GLY A 151 -1.49 -19.83 -11.19
CA GLY A 151 -0.39 -20.77 -11.36
C GLY A 151 0.71 -20.55 -10.31
N PRO A 152 1.99 -20.36 -10.68
CA PRO A 152 3.09 -20.16 -9.73
C PRO A 152 2.97 -18.89 -8.88
N LEU A 153 2.19 -17.90 -9.32
CA LEU A 153 1.94 -16.66 -8.57
C LEU A 153 0.72 -16.76 -7.66
N SER A 154 0.06 -17.92 -7.64
CA SER A 154 -1.00 -18.19 -6.67
C SER A 154 -0.48 -17.94 -5.26
N HIS A 155 -1.33 -17.38 -4.42
CA HIS A 155 -1.01 -17.02 -3.03
C HIS A 155 -0.17 -15.77 -2.84
N LEU A 156 0.55 -15.29 -3.88
CA LEU A 156 1.09 -13.93 -3.93
C LEU A 156 0.05 -12.92 -4.44
N SER A 157 -0.87 -13.36 -5.32
CA SER A 157 -2.04 -12.62 -5.77
C SER A 157 -3.13 -13.57 -6.29
N CYS A 158 -4.27 -13.03 -6.70
CA CYS A 158 -5.33 -13.78 -7.39
C CYS A 158 -6.12 -12.90 -8.36
N TRP A 159 -6.83 -13.51 -9.33
CA TRP A 159 -7.61 -12.72 -10.32
C TRP A 159 -8.69 -11.85 -9.70
N GLN A 160 -9.27 -12.29 -8.58
CA GLN A 160 -10.40 -11.62 -7.95
C GLN A 160 -9.99 -10.35 -7.21
N VAL A 161 -8.73 -10.24 -6.76
CA VAL A 161 -8.28 -9.02 -6.08
C VAL A 161 -7.98 -7.88 -7.05
N ILE A 162 -7.58 -8.20 -8.29
CA ILE A 162 -7.11 -7.23 -9.29
C ILE A 162 -8.08 -6.05 -9.53
N PRO A 163 -9.41 -6.26 -9.72
CA PRO A 163 -10.34 -5.15 -9.89
C PRO A 163 -10.34 -4.16 -8.72
N PHE A 164 -10.17 -4.64 -7.49
CA PHE A 164 -10.16 -3.80 -6.31
C PHE A 164 -8.94 -2.88 -6.28
N TYR A 165 -7.76 -3.33 -6.73
CA TYR A 165 -6.59 -2.45 -6.87
C TYR A 165 -6.84 -1.29 -7.80
N PHE A 166 -7.55 -1.50 -8.91
CA PHE A 166 -7.86 -0.41 -9.84
C PHE A 166 -8.88 0.56 -9.26
N VAL A 167 -9.88 0.06 -8.54
CA VAL A 167 -10.88 0.90 -7.86
C VAL A 167 -10.21 1.75 -6.78
N VAL A 168 -9.44 1.14 -5.88
CA VAL A 168 -8.67 1.83 -4.84
C VAL A 168 -7.64 2.77 -5.46
N GLY A 169 -7.00 2.34 -6.54
CA GLY A 169 -6.07 3.12 -7.35
C GLY A 169 -6.67 4.43 -7.84
N PHE A 170 -7.87 4.36 -8.40
CA PHE A 170 -8.62 5.52 -8.86
C PHE A 170 -8.96 6.46 -7.70
N PHE A 171 -9.61 5.96 -6.64
CA PHE A 171 -10.02 6.81 -5.51
C PHE A 171 -8.85 7.48 -4.79
N THR A 172 -7.76 6.74 -4.60
CA THR A 172 -6.54 7.28 -3.98
C THR A 172 -5.94 8.38 -4.84
N ASN A 173 -5.85 8.16 -6.16
CA ASN A 173 -5.33 9.15 -7.09
C ASN A 173 -6.21 10.41 -7.16
N GLU A 174 -7.52 10.27 -7.17
CA GLU A 174 -8.45 11.41 -7.14
C GLU A 174 -8.23 12.28 -5.90
N LEU A 175 -8.08 11.66 -4.73
CA LEU A 175 -7.82 12.42 -3.49
C LEU A 175 -6.45 13.09 -3.49
N ILE A 176 -5.45 12.48 -4.14
CA ILE A 176 -4.14 13.11 -4.35
C ILE A 176 -4.27 14.36 -5.22
N ILE A 177 -4.97 14.26 -6.35
CA ILE A 177 -5.17 15.39 -7.28
C ILE A 177 -5.96 16.52 -6.59
N GLU A 178 -7.06 16.19 -5.94
CA GLU A 178 -7.89 17.18 -5.25
C GLU A 178 -7.14 17.85 -4.09
N GLN A 179 -6.32 17.10 -3.36
CA GLN A 179 -5.47 17.68 -2.31
C GLN A 179 -4.36 18.56 -2.89
N ALA A 180 -3.80 18.21 -4.05
CA ALA A 180 -2.82 19.04 -4.74
C ALA A 180 -3.43 20.37 -5.19
N LYS A 181 -4.67 20.36 -5.72
CA LYS A 181 -5.43 21.57 -6.09
C LYS A 181 -5.77 22.43 -4.87
N ALA A 182 -6.21 21.80 -3.78
CA ALA A 182 -6.64 22.49 -2.57
C ALA A 182 -5.49 23.09 -1.74
N GLY A 183 -4.26 22.58 -1.90
CA GLY A 183 -3.10 23.02 -1.14
C GLY A 183 -3.05 22.52 0.31
N PHE A 184 -1.86 22.59 0.92
CA PHE A 184 -1.60 22.04 2.26
C PHE A 184 -1.89 23.07 3.37
N HIS A 185 -3.17 23.24 3.73
CA HIS A 185 -3.62 24.17 4.78
C HIS A 185 -3.92 23.48 6.14
N LYS A 186 -4.18 24.24 7.21
CA LYS A 186 -4.49 23.71 8.55
C LYS A 186 -5.62 22.67 8.59
N ARG A 187 -6.62 22.80 7.70
CA ARG A 187 -7.74 21.83 7.57
C ARG A 187 -7.28 20.44 7.14
N LEU A 188 -6.14 20.32 6.46
CA LEU A 188 -5.56 19.03 6.09
C LEU A 188 -5.09 18.25 7.33
N LEU A 189 -4.54 18.93 8.33
CA LEU A 189 -4.09 18.27 9.57
C LEU A 189 -5.27 17.60 10.30
N LEU A 190 -6.44 18.26 10.31
CA LEU A 190 -7.66 17.67 10.87
C LEU A 190 -8.11 16.43 10.09
N ARG A 191 -8.04 16.46 8.75
CA ARG A 191 -8.36 15.28 7.91
C ARG A 191 -7.39 14.14 8.15
N ILE A 192 -6.09 14.43 8.16
CA ILE A 192 -5.04 13.44 8.45
C ILE A 192 -5.23 12.83 9.84
N ALA A 193 -5.50 13.65 10.86
CA ALA A 193 -5.76 13.16 12.21
C ALA A 193 -6.99 12.24 12.25
N PHE A 194 -8.06 12.62 11.55
CA PHE A 194 -9.24 11.78 11.40
C PHE A 194 -8.92 10.44 10.70
N TYR A 195 -8.14 10.46 9.62
CA TYR A 195 -7.72 9.24 8.92
C TYR A 195 -6.91 8.31 9.83
N TRP A 196 -5.97 8.85 10.60
CA TRP A 196 -5.20 8.06 11.57
C TRP A 196 -6.03 7.54 12.74
N MET A 197 -7.08 8.26 13.14
CA MET A 197 -8.05 7.74 14.10
C MET A 197 -8.82 6.54 13.54
N VAL A 198 -9.26 6.59 12.28
CA VAL A 198 -9.92 5.46 11.60
C VAL A 198 -8.95 4.27 11.46
N ILE A 199 -7.73 4.53 11.01
CA ILE A 199 -6.65 3.51 10.92
C ILE A 199 -6.42 2.85 12.28
N GLY A 200 -6.26 3.65 13.34
CA GLY A 200 -6.03 3.13 14.68
C GLY A 200 -7.20 2.31 15.21
N ALA A 201 -8.44 2.73 14.92
CA ALA A 201 -9.63 1.98 15.29
C ALA A 201 -9.66 0.60 14.60
N LEU A 202 -9.41 0.54 13.29
CA LEU A 202 -9.44 -0.71 12.52
C LEU A 202 -8.29 -1.68 12.89
N ILE A 203 -7.14 -1.17 13.32
CA ILE A 203 -6.03 -2.02 13.77
C ILE A 203 -6.30 -2.61 15.16
N LEU A 204 -6.97 -1.86 16.04
CA LEU A 204 -7.16 -2.23 17.44
C LEU A 204 -8.45 -3.01 17.71
N PHE A 205 -9.47 -2.85 16.87
CA PHE A 205 -10.81 -3.45 17.00
C PHE A 205 -11.19 -4.16 15.70
#